data_AF-E4V166-F1
#
_entry.id   AF-E4V166-F1
#
_cell.length_a   1.000
_cell.length_b   1.000
_cell.length_c   1.000
_cell.angle_alpha   90.00
_cell.angle_beta   90.00
_cell.angle_gamma   90.00
#
_symmetry.space_group_name_H-M   'P 1'
#
loop_
_entity.id
_entity.type
_entity.pdbx_description
1 polymer ?
#
loop_
_entity_poly.entity_id
_entity_poly.type
_entity_poly.pdbx_seq_one_letter_code
_entity_poly.pdbx_strand_id
1 'polypeptide(L)' 'MCDYVEVNYECSHIRLLVRAWCVVYQKTQKRCPPNIVASESRPGDKCATRLYGQYPILYVFN' A
#
# COMPACT_ATOMS: atom_id res chain seq x y z
N MET A 1 -7.33 8.70 -9.74
CA MET A 1 -7.22 7.36 -9.11
C MET A 1 -6.01 7.39 -8.20
N CYS A 2 -5.94 6.55 -7.16
CA CYS A 2 -4.79 6.55 -6.25
C CYS A 2 -3.75 5.55 -6.76
N ASP A 3 -2.47 5.87 -6.58
CA ASP A 3 -1.38 5.07 -7.09
C ASP A 3 -0.96 4.03 -6.06
N TYR A 4 -0.77 2.80 -6.52
CA TYR A 4 -0.37 1.66 -5.71
C TYR A 4 0.90 1.02 -6.28
N VAL A 5 1.72 0.49 -5.38
CA VAL A 5 2.82 -0.42 -5.69
C VAL A 5 2.40 -1.83 -5.30
N GLU A 6 2.56 -2.76 -6.21
CA GLU A 6 2.40 -4.18 -5.95
C GLU A 6 3.68 -4.74 -5.34
N VAL A 7 3.61 -5.30 -4.14
CA VAL A 7 4.74 -5.93 -3.47
C VAL A 7 4.54 -7.44 -3.44
N ASN A 8 5.46 -8.17 -4.07
CA ASN A 8 5.49 -9.62 -4.07
C ASN A 8 6.50 -10.12 -3.04
N TYR A 9 6.02 -10.91 -2.08
CA TYR A 9 6.82 -11.45 -0.99
C TYR A 9 7.28 -12.87 -1.29
N GLU A 10 8.33 -13.31 -0.60
CA GLU A 10 8.86 -14.69 -0.74
C GLU A 10 7.82 -15.77 -0.46
N CYS A 11 6.86 -15.51 0.42
CA CYS A 11 5.74 -16.41 0.70
C CYS A 11 4.64 -16.42 -0.39
N SER A 12 4.92 -15.92 -1.59
CA SER A 12 4.00 -15.81 -2.73
C SER A 12 2.75 -14.96 -2.46
N HIS A 13 2.78 -14.14 -1.40
CA HIS A 13 1.72 -13.20 -1.11
C HIS A 13 1.97 -11.89 -1.85
N ILE A 14 0.90 -11.31 -2.38
CA ILE A 14 0.91 -10.03 -3.05
C ILE A 14 0.19 -9.01 -2.16
N ARG A 15 0.79 -7.84 -1.94
CA ARG A 15 0.13 -6.70 -1.26
C ARG A 15 0.19 -5.45 -2.11
N LEU A 16 -0.91 -4.71 -2.16
CA LEU A 16 -0.96 -3.39 -2.77
C LEU A 16 -0.70 -2.33 -1.70
N LEU A 17 0.42 -1.62 -1.82
CA LEU A 17 0.79 -0.51 -0.95
C LEU A 17 0.48 0.80 -1.64
N VAL A 18 -0.10 1.76 -0.92
CA VAL A 18 -0.42 3.06 -1.51
C VAL A 18 0.87 3.86 -1.66
N ARG A 19 1.13 4.34 -2.87
CA ARG A 19 2.23 5.26 -3.19
C ARG A 19 1.77 6.71 -3.10
N ALA A 20 0.60 7.02 -3.67
CA ALA A 20 0.07 8.37 -3.70
C ALA A 20 -1.46 8.37 -3.59
N TRP A 21 -1.98 9.23 -2.71
CA TRP A 21 -3.41 9.43 -2.56
C TRP A 21 -3.93 10.48 -3.53
N CYS A 22 -4.97 10.14 -4.31
CA CYS A 22 -5.63 11.12 -5.14
C CYS A 22 -6.41 12.16 -4.31
N VAL A 23 -6.64 13.34 -4.87
CA VAL A 23 -7.37 14.45 -4.22
C VAL A 23 -8.77 14.03 -3.76
N VAL A 24 -9.45 13.16 -4.51
CA VAL A 24 -10.78 12.66 -4.15
C VAL A 24 -10.73 11.83 -2.86
N TYR A 25 -9.73 10.96 -2.72
CA TYR A 25 -9.53 10.19 -1.50
C TYR A 25 -9.23 11.11 -0.31
N GLN A 26 -8.35 12.09 -0.49
CA GLN A 26 -8.02 13.03 0.58
C GLN A 26 -9.26 13.76 1.12
N LYS A 27 -10.19 14.14 0.22
CA LYS A 27 -11.43 14.85 0.57
C LYS A 27 -12.53 13.94 1.13
N THR A 28 -12.66 12.73 0.60
CA THR A 28 -13.84 11.88 0.87
C THR A 28 -13.53 10.66 1.72
N GLN A 29 -12.25 10.31 1.88
CA GLN A 29 -11.76 9.06 2.46
C GLN A 29 -12.36 7.80 1.77
N LYS A 30 -12.95 7.94 0.58
CA LYS A 30 -13.52 6.83 -0.19
C LYS A 30 -12.46 6.21 -1.07
N ARG A 31 -12.27 4.89 -0.95
CA ARG A 31 -11.29 4.16 -1.76
C ARG A 31 -11.65 4.25 -3.24
N CYS A 32 -10.66 4.69 -4.00
CA CYS A 32 -10.62 4.67 -5.46
C CYS A 32 -10.29 3.25 -5.96
N PRO A 33 -10.64 2.89 -7.21
CA PRO A 33 -10.02 1.74 -7.87
C PRO A 33 -8.49 1.90 -7.88
N PRO A 34 -7.72 0.82 -7.63
CA PRO A 34 -6.27 0.90 -7.56
C PRO A 34 -5.67 1.15 -8.95
N ASN A 35 -4.76 2.12 -9.04
CA ASN A 35 -3.88 2.30 -10.19
C ASN A 35 -2.50 1.71 -9.85
N ILE A 36 -2.15 0.56 -10.40
CA ILE A 36 -0.85 -0.07 -10.12
C ILE A 36 0.20 0.60 -11.00
N VAL A 37 1.12 1.33 -10.36
CA VAL A 37 2.16 2.11 -11.07
C VAL A 37 3.53 1.45 -11.03
N ALA A 38 3.73 0.48 -10.14
CA ALA A 38 4.98 -0.24 -10.00
C ALA A 38 4.76 -1.61 -9.37
N SER A 39 5.70 -2.52 -9.60
CA SER A 39 5.81 -3.81 -8.92
C SER A 39 7.20 -3.96 -8.31
N GLU A 40 7.25 -4.41 -7.06
CA GLU A 40 8.46 -4.65 -6.27
C GLU A 40 8.47 -6.10 -5.81
N SER A 41 9.60 -6.79 -6.01
CA SER A 41 9.81 -8.13 -5.45
C SER A 41 10.72 -8.02 -4.22
N ARG A 42 10.29 -8.60 -3.10
CA ARG A 42 11.05 -8.67 -1.85
C ARG A 42 11.34 -10.13 -1.47
N PRO A 43 12.26 -10.80 -2.20
CA PRO A 43 12.72 -12.13 -1.84
C PRO A 43 13.54 -12.03 -0.54
N GLY A 44 13.08 -12.65 0.54
CA GLY A 44 13.66 -12.53 1.88
C GLY A 44 12.72 -11.90 2.92
N ASP A 45 11.74 -11.11 2.47
CA ASP A 45 10.67 -10.64 3.34
C ASP A 45 9.51 -11.63 3.30
N LYS A 46 9.14 -12.16 4.47
CA LYS A 46 7.86 -12.84 4.65
C LYS A 46 6.77 -11.78 4.80
N CYS A 47 5.58 -12.03 4.26
CA CYS A 47 4.47 -11.15 4.54
C CYS A 47 4.27 -11.15 6.07
N ALA A 48 4.42 -10.00 6.73
CA ALA A 48 4.29 -9.94 8.18
C ALA A 48 2.91 -10.49 8.58
N THR A 49 2.89 -11.58 9.35
CA THR A 49 1.69 -12.17 9.95
C THR A 49 1.02 -11.08 10.77
N ARG A 50 -0.28 -10.85 10.53
CA ARG A 50 -1.12 -9.84 11.18
C ARG A 50 -0.74 -9.59 12.65
N LEU A 51 0.08 -8.58 12.90
CA LEU A 51 0.07 -7.85 14.15
C LEU A 51 -0.35 -6.43 13.78
N TYR A 52 -1.65 -6.19 13.95
CA TYR A 52 -2.31 -4.90 14.12
C TYR A 52 -1.56 -3.66 13.60
N GLY A 53 -2.00 -3.15 12.44
CA GLY A 53 -1.70 -1.77 12.03
C GLY A 53 -0.88 -1.66 10.75
N GLN A 54 -1.49 -1.97 9.61
CA GLN A 54 -1.06 -1.39 8.33
C GLN A 54 -1.58 0.06 8.24
N TYR A 55 -1.10 0.89 9.16
CA TYR A 55 -1.14 2.34 9.02
C TYR A 55 0.32 2.81 8.92
N PRO A 56 0.71 3.57 7.89
CA PRO A 56 1.88 4.43 8.01
C PRO A 56 1.50 5.65 8.89
N ILE A 57 1.46 5.51 10.22
CA ILE A 57 1.19 6.64 11.16
C ILE A 57 2.47 7.39 11.54
N LEU A 58 3.43 7.56 10.63
CA LEU A 58 4.60 8.39 10.93
C LEU A 58 4.80 9.59 10.01
N TYR A 59 3.95 9.84 9.01
CA TYR A 59 4.19 10.97 8.09
C TYR A 59 2.97 11.75 7.61
N VAL A 60 1.88 11.87 8.38
CA VAL A 60 0.87 12.92 8.10
C VAL A 60 0.18 13.42 9.38
N PHE A 61 0.96 13.91 10.35
CA PHE A 61 0.53 14.93 11.31
C PHE A 61 1.77 15.69 11.80
N ASN A 62 2.37 16.47 10.92
CA ASN A 62 3.05 17.72 11.30
C ASN A 62 2.69 18.76 10.26
#